data_AF-A0A376B4Q2-F1
#
_entry.id   AF-A0A376B4Q2-F1
#
_cell.length_a   1.000
_cell.length_b   1.000
_cell.length_c   1.000
_cell.angle_alpha   90.00
_cell.angle_beta   90.00
_cell.angle_gamma   90.00
#
_symmetry.space_group_name_H-M   'P 1'
#
loop_
_entity.id
_entity.type
_entity.pdbx_description
1 polymer ?
#
loop_
_entity_poly.entity_id
_entity_poly.type
_entity_poly.pdbx_seq_one_letter_code
_entity_poly.pdbx_strand_id
1 'polypeptide(L)'
;METLQKEQNELQELIIARQKLETQFQENKIVQEELKKTTDESNIYKLTGGVLLPVEKNEAEINVDKRLEFIKEEIEKCEKNIQNKQTSLEKLKNELLSHQQS
;
A
#
# COMPACT_ATOMS: atom_id res chain seq x y z
N MET A 1 -6.37 -30.04 -1.85
CA MET A 1 -6.21 -29.31 -0.57
C MET A 1 -5.00 -28.39 -0.60
N GLU A 2 -3.83 -28.87 -1.07
CA GLU A 2 -2.59 -28.07 -1.14
C GLU A 2 -2.73 -26.77 -1.96
N THR A 3 -3.44 -26.81 -3.10
CA THR A 3 -3.73 -25.62 -3.92
C THR A 3 -4.59 -24.58 -3.20
N LEU A 4 -5.59 -25.02 -2.43
CA LEU A 4 -6.46 -24.12 -1.66
C LEU A 4 -5.67 -23.41 -0.56
N GLN A 5 -4.82 -24.16 0.15
CA GLN A 5 -3.96 -23.59 1.19
C GLN A 5 -2.97 -22.57 0.60
N LYS A 6 -2.37 -22.88 -0.55
CA LYS A 6 -1.47 -21.96 -1.25
C LYS A 6 -2.18 -20.65 -1.63
N GLU A 7 -3.36 -20.75 -2.25
CA GLU A 7 -4.14 -19.59 -2.66
C GLU A 7 -4.57 -18.72 -1.46
N GLN A 8 -4.88 -19.33 -0.31
CA GLN A 8 -5.18 -18.63 0.94
C GLN A 8 -3.96 -17.89 1.51
N ASN A 9 -2.79 -18.52 1.49
CA ASN A 9 -1.55 -17.89 1.96
C ASN A 9 -1.20 -16.67 1.09
N GLU A 10 -1.31 -16.78 -0.23
CA GLU A 10 -1.07 -15.66 -1.16
C GLU A 10 -2.07 -14.51 -0.94
N LEU A 11 -3.34 -14.81 -0.66
CA LEU A 11 -4.32 -13.79 -0.27
C LEU A 11 -3.90 -13.08 1.03
N GLN A 12 -3.42 -13.82 2.02
CA GLN A 12 -2.95 -13.23 3.28
C GLN A 12 -1.74 -12.31 3.07
N GLU A 13 -0.79 -12.70 2.22
CA GLU A 13 0.35 -11.86 1.84
C GLU A 13 -0.10 -10.56 1.18
N LEU A 14 -1.09 -10.62 0.27
CA LEU A 14 -1.67 -9.42 -0.35
C LEU A 14 -2.34 -8.50 0.67
N ILE A 15 -3.05 -9.06 1.66
CA ILE A 15 -3.69 -8.27 2.72
C ILE A 15 -2.63 -7.55 3.57
N ILE A 16 -1.55 -8.24 3.95
CA ILE A 16 -0.44 -7.64 4.70
C ILE A 16 0.22 -6.52 3.88
N ALA A 17 0.44 -6.74 2.58
CA ALA A 17 0.98 -5.73 1.69
C ALA A 17 0.07 -4.48 1.62
N ARG A 18 -1.25 -4.66 1.50
CA ARG A 18 -2.23 -3.57 1.53
C ARG A 18 -2.18 -2.78 2.83
N GLN A 19 -2.10 -3.48 3.97
CA GLN A 19 -2.02 -2.82 5.28
C GLN A 19 -0.75 -1.96 5.40
N LYS A 20 0.38 -2.47 4.90
CA LYS A 20 1.63 -1.71 4.87
C LYS A 20 1.54 -0.46 3.98
N LEU A 21 0.92 -0.57 2.82
CA LEU A 21 0.68 0.58 1.93
C LEU A 21 -0.21 1.63 2.59
N GLU A 22 -1.24 1.21 3.31
CA GLU A 22 -2.12 2.11 4.06
C GLU A 22 -1.33 2.89 5.13
N THR A 23 -0.51 2.21 5.93
CA THR A 23 0.34 2.87 6.92
C THR A 23 1.25 3.91 6.27
N GLN A 24 1.92 3.54 5.17
CA GLN A 24 2.78 4.47 4.44
C GLN A 24 2.00 5.67 3.89
N PHE A 25 0.78 5.47 3.39
CA PHE A 25 -0.08 6.53 2.90
C PHE A 25 -0.40 7.54 4.02
N GLN A 26 -0.84 7.05 5.18
CA GLN A 26 -1.18 7.90 6.32
C GLN A 26 0.05 8.66 6.83
N GLU A 27 1.21 8.01 6.95
CA GLU A 27 2.46 8.67 7.34
C GLU A 27 2.85 9.79 6.37
N ASN A 28 2.78 9.56 5.06
CA ASN A 28 3.09 10.59 4.06
C ASN A 28 2.06 11.72 4.07
N LYS A 29 0.80 11.42 4.37
CA LYS A 29 -0.26 12.43 4.47
C LYS A 29 -0.02 13.35 5.67
N ILE A 30 0.37 12.79 6.81
CA ILE A 30 0.77 13.58 7.99
C ILE A 30 1.95 14.49 7.65
N VAL A 31 2.99 13.97 6.97
CA VAL A 31 4.14 14.80 6.53
C VAL A 31 3.68 15.93 5.60
N GLN A 32 2.78 15.65 4.66
CA GLN A 32 2.23 16.67 3.76
C GLN A 32 1.49 17.78 4.54
N GLU A 33 0.69 17.41 5.53
CA GLU A 33 -0.05 18.35 6.37
C GLU A 33 0.90 19.21 7.23
N GLU A 34 1.96 18.63 7.77
CA GLU A 34 2.98 19.37 8.54
C GLU A 34 3.83 20.29 7.65
N LEU A 35 4.21 19.85 6.45
CA LEU A 35 4.93 20.70 5.48
C LEU A 35 4.11 21.95 5.11
N LYS A 36 2.79 21.80 4.90
CA LYS A 36 1.89 22.92 4.61
C LYS A 36 1.77 23.93 5.75
N LYS A 37 1.93 23.50 7.00
CA LYS A 37 1.91 24.37 8.19
C LYS A 37 3.24 25.07 8.44
N THR A 38 4.31 24.57 7.85
CA THR A 38 5.67 25.06 8.05
C THR A 38 5.86 26.40 7.34
N THR A 39 6.56 27.36 7.95
CA THR A 39 6.85 28.67 7.34
C THR A 39 7.97 28.59 6.32
N ASP A 40 8.04 29.53 5.39
CA ASP A 40 9.05 29.52 4.31
C ASP A 40 10.48 29.78 4.81
N GLU A 41 10.65 30.25 6.05
CA GLU A 41 11.96 30.41 6.70
C GLU A 41 12.49 29.12 7.38
N SER A 42 11.68 28.05 7.40
CA SER A 42 12.05 26.81 8.08
C SER A 42 12.97 25.95 7.22
N ASN A 43 14.05 25.43 7.82
CA ASN A 43 14.94 24.49 7.16
C ASN A 43 14.31 23.09 7.10
N ILE A 44 14.14 22.55 5.90
CA ILE A 44 13.62 21.19 5.67
C ILE A 44 14.76 20.25 5.29
N TYR A 45 14.75 19.05 5.86
CA TYR A 45 15.77 18.03 5.62
C TYR A 45 15.13 16.68 5.27
N LYS A 46 15.76 15.97 4.34
CA LYS A 46 15.41 14.60 3.96
C LYS A 46 16.48 13.64 4.44
N LEU A 47 16.07 12.59 5.17
CA LEU A 47 16.96 11.48 5.55
C LEU A 47 17.16 10.54 4.36
N THR A 48 18.40 10.38 3.91
CA THR A 48 18.79 9.44 2.86
C THR A 48 20.04 8.68 3.30
N GLY A 49 19.97 7.35 3.38
CA GLY A 49 21.14 6.51 3.69
C GLY A 49 21.86 6.84 5.02
N GLY A 50 21.17 7.45 5.99
CA GLY A 50 21.75 7.87 7.27
C GLY A 50 22.25 9.32 7.32
N VAL A 51 22.15 10.08 6.23
CA VAL A 51 22.49 11.52 6.20
C VAL A 51 21.26 12.39 5.99
N LEU A 52 21.25 13.58 6.59
CA LEU A 52 20.23 14.61 6.38
C LEU A 52 20.68 15.56 5.27
N LEU A 53 19.91 15.61 4.19
CA LEU A 53 20.14 16.51 3.06
C LEU A 53 19.15 17.67 3.13
N PRO A 54 19.59 18.94 3.04
CA PRO A 54 18.66 20.07 2.96
C PRO A 54 17.86 19.99 1.66
N VAL A 55 16.56 20.34 1.73
CA VAL A 55 15.63 20.32 0.60
C VAL A 55 14.78 21.57 0.64
N GLU A 56 14.55 22.19 -0.52
CA GLU A 56 13.63 23.31 -0.66
C GLU A 56 12.20 22.90 -0.31
N LYS A 57 11.44 23.76 0.37
CA LYS A 57 10.07 23.45 0.81
C LYS A 57 9.17 22.98 -0.34
N ASN A 58 9.17 23.72 -1.44
CA ASN A 58 8.38 23.38 -2.62
C ASN A 58 8.80 22.00 -3.22
N GLU A 59 10.09 21.69 -3.21
CA GLU A 59 10.56 20.38 -3.68
C GLU A 59 10.11 19.25 -2.73
N ALA A 60 10.15 19.50 -1.41
CA ALA A 60 9.66 18.56 -0.42
C ALA A 60 8.15 18.28 -0.60
N GLU A 61 7.34 19.32 -0.80
CA GLU A 61 5.90 19.22 -1.07
C GLU A 61 5.62 18.39 -2.33
N ILE A 62 6.25 18.74 -3.47
CA ILE A 62 6.08 18.01 -4.74
C ILE A 62 6.47 16.53 -4.58
N ASN A 63 7.54 16.24 -3.84
CA ASN A 63 8.00 14.87 -3.63
C ASN A 63 7.02 14.06 -2.77
N VAL A 64 6.45 14.66 -1.72
CA VAL A 64 5.45 14.00 -0.87
C VAL A 64 4.14 13.78 -1.64
N ASP A 65 3.72 14.75 -2.45
CA ASP A 65 2.51 14.65 -3.27
C ASP A 65 2.62 13.51 -4.29
N LYS A 66 3.72 13.44 -5.04
CA LYS A 66 4.00 12.33 -5.96
C LYS A 66 4.06 10.99 -5.24
N ARG A 67 4.57 10.96 -4.01
CA ARG A 67 4.63 9.73 -3.21
C ARG A 67 3.24 9.27 -2.78
N LEU A 68 2.36 10.20 -2.39
CA LEU A 68 0.96 9.91 -2.06
C LEU A 68 0.19 9.39 -3.26
N GLU A 69 0.34 10.01 -4.44
CA GLU A 69 -0.27 9.54 -5.69
C GLU A 69 0.16 8.12 -6.03
N PHE A 70 1.47 7.85 -6.01
CA PHE A 70 2.00 6.51 -6.26
C PHE A 70 1.46 5.47 -5.28
N ILE A 71 1.47 5.75 -3.96
CA ILE A 71 0.97 4.80 -2.96
C ILE A 71 -0.52 4.53 -3.17
N LYS A 72 -1.31 5.56 -3.52
CA LYS A 72 -2.74 5.40 -3.80
C LYS A 72 -2.98 4.47 -4.99
N GLU A 73 -2.26 4.65 -6.09
CA GLU A 73 -2.35 3.74 -7.24
C GLU A 73 -1.97 2.30 -6.87
N GLU A 74 -0.94 2.12 -6.04
CA GLU A 74 -0.54 0.79 -5.58
C GLU A 74 -1.57 0.15 -4.64
N ILE A 75 -2.26 0.94 -3.80
CA ILE A 75 -3.40 0.46 -3.00
C ILE A 75 -4.50 -0.04 -3.92
N GLU A 76 -4.91 0.75 -4.92
CA GLU A 76 -5.97 0.37 -5.86
C GLU A 76 -5.62 -0.93 -6.63
N LYS A 77 -4.36 -1.06 -7.08
CA LYS A 77 -3.87 -2.30 -7.71
C LYS A 77 -3.91 -3.48 -6.74
N CYS A 78 -3.49 -3.27 -5.49
CA CYS A 78 -3.48 -4.31 -4.47
C CYS A 78 -4.90 -4.77 -4.12
N GLU A 79 -5.85 -3.85 -3.96
CA GLU A 79 -7.27 -4.14 -3.72
C GLU A 79 -7.89 -4.94 -4.86
N LYS A 80 -7.59 -4.58 -6.11
CA LYS A 80 -8.03 -5.36 -7.29
C LYS A 80 -7.48 -6.79 -7.26
N ASN A 81 -6.21 -6.96 -6.90
CA ASN A 81 -5.60 -8.29 -6.79
C ASN A 81 -6.24 -9.11 -5.67
N ILE A 82 -6.50 -8.51 -4.51
CA ILE A 82 -7.22 -9.13 -3.40
C ILE A 82 -8.60 -9.61 -3.86
N GLN A 83 -9.36 -8.74 -4.52
CA GLN A 83 -10.70 -9.07 -5.01
C GLN A 83 -10.68 -10.24 -6.00
N ASN A 84 -9.78 -10.21 -6.99
CA ASN A 84 -9.63 -11.30 -7.95
C ASN A 84 -9.28 -12.62 -7.26
N LYS A 85 -8.38 -12.59 -6.27
CA LYS A 85 -7.96 -13.77 -5.51
C LYS A 85 -9.09 -14.34 -4.66
N GLN A 86 -9.88 -13.47 -4.01
CA GLN A 86 -11.08 -13.86 -3.27
C GLN A 86 -12.10 -14.55 -4.18
N THR A 87 -12.40 -13.98 -5.35
CA THR A 87 -13.31 -14.60 -6.31
C THR A 87 -12.79 -15.95 -6.82
N SER A 88 -11.48 -16.08 -7.07
CA SER A 88 -10.86 -17.36 -7.44
C SER A 88 -11.02 -18.41 -6.35
N LEU A 89 -10.76 -18.03 -5.09
CA LEU A 89 -10.93 -18.89 -3.92
C LEU A 89 -12.37 -19.35 -3.73
N GLU A 90 -13.35 -18.48 -3.93
CA GLU A 90 -14.77 -18.83 -3.85
C GLU A 90 -15.16 -19.87 -4.92
N LYS A 91 -14.72 -19.68 -6.16
CA LYS A 91 -14.96 -20.65 -7.25
C LYS A 91 -14.37 -22.02 -6.92
N LEU A 92 -13.11 -22.04 -6.48
CA LEU A 92 -12.42 -23.29 -6.12
C LEU A 92 -13.13 -24.01 -4.96
N LYS A 93 -13.61 -23.27 -3.96
CA LYS A 93 -14.40 -23.85 -2.85
C LYS A 93 -15.71 -24.45 -3.34
N ASN A 94 -16.45 -23.76 -4.21
CA ASN A 94 -17.72 -24.24 -4.74
C ASN A 94 -17.55 -25.51 -5.60
N GLU A 95 -16.51 -25.56 -6.44
CA GLU A 95 -16.18 -26.74 -7.23
C GLU A 95 -15.88 -27.96 -6.32
N LEU A 96 -15.06 -27.77 -5.28
CA LEU A 96 -14.74 -28.83 -4.33
C LEU A 96 -15.99 -29.34 -3.58
N LEU A 97 -16.88 -28.45 -3.16
CA LEU A 97 -18.13 -28.82 -2.49
C LEU A 97 -19.05 -29.64 -3.41
N SER A 98 -19.16 -29.26 -4.69
CA SER A 98 -19.98 -29.98 -5.66
C SER A 98 -19.49 -31.43 -5.90
N HIS A 99 -18.17 -31.64 -5.91
CA HIS A 99 -17.56 -32.96 -6.10
C HIS A 99 -17.65 -33.84 -4.85
N GLN A 100 -17.82 -33.27 -3.66
CA GLN A 100 -18.02 -34.03 -2.42
C GLN A 100 -19.47 -34.47 -2.20
N GLN A 101 -20.43 -33.83 -2.88
CA GLN A 101 -21.86 -34.12 -2.78
C GLN A 101 -22.37 -35.05 -3.90
N SER A 102 -21.53 -35.31 -4.91
CA SER A 102 -21.79 -36.23 -6.03
C SER A 102 -21.19 -37.60 -5.73
#